data_AF-A0A0G1WMZ9-F1
#
_entry.id   AF-A0A0G1WMZ9-F1
#
_cell.length_a   1.000
_cell.length_b   1.000
_cell.length_c   1.000
_cell.angle_alpha   90.00
_cell.angle_beta   90.00
_cell.angle_gamma   90.00
#
_symmetry.space_group_name_H-M   'P 1'
#
loop_
_entity.id
_entity.type
_entity.pdbx_description
1 polymer ?
#
loop_
_entity_poly.entity_id
_entity_poly.type
_entity_poly.pdbx_seq_one_letter_code
_entity_poly.pdbx_strand_id
1 'polypeptide(L)'
;MGIGTANPTEALTVSTKARFGTYYNFDYDQNANNLGWYWNAYFDESAVNYKYISTGAWGGTAARLVGTGSGLRYDQASGGIDPISWNNRLFIDSSGNLGISTTTPAYKLAVVGTGYFSNQLTLGANLNLGANSISMSGGNIGNVGKLTVTSIDPLYEIGGEKYATYVSDTIGYKVESFGKGKLVKSEIRNPKSETNSNVQNPKQTGLEFSASNLEFAEPLYSYIIDFSKVERGSNLWLFWQTISEGQNMEDVSVVLTPEGDEASLWYVLNPASRQIIIRGDKDVVFSYHLVAPRHDAASWPNVSDSQYEGTVLPEK
;
A
#
# COMPACT_ATOMS: atom_id res chain seq x y z
N MET A 1 -36.95 55.36 26.44
CA MET A 1 -35.68 54.76 25.96
C MET A 1 -34.46 55.62 26.26
N GLY A 2 -33.34 55.07 26.76
CA GLY A 2 -32.13 55.86 27.04
C GLY A 2 -30.91 55.47 26.20
N ILE A 3 -30.34 56.43 25.47
CA ILE A 3 -28.98 56.35 24.90
C ILE A 3 -28.18 57.48 25.57
N GLY A 4 -27.19 57.12 26.39
CA GLY A 4 -26.38 58.09 27.14
C GLY A 4 -27.03 58.65 28.42
N THR A 5 -28.10 58.02 28.93
CA THR A 5 -28.80 58.45 30.15
C THR A 5 -28.67 57.44 31.29
N ALA A 6 -28.67 57.91 32.54
CA ALA A 6 -28.86 57.04 33.69
C ALA A 6 -30.35 56.67 33.86
N ASN A 7 -30.63 55.43 34.28
CA ASN A 7 -31.96 54.89 34.61
C ASN A 7 -33.02 54.89 33.48
N PRO A 8 -32.76 54.29 32.31
CA PRO A 8 -33.82 54.07 31.32
C PRO A 8 -34.89 53.11 31.86
N THR A 9 -36.17 53.45 31.66
CA THR A 9 -37.34 52.66 32.11
C THR A 9 -38.02 51.86 31.00
N GLU A 10 -37.49 51.90 29.77
CA GLU A 10 -38.06 51.25 28.57
C GLU A 10 -36.93 50.54 27.77
N ALA A 11 -37.30 49.58 26.90
CA ALA A 11 -36.38 48.73 26.11
C ALA A 11 -36.17 49.12 24.61
N LEU A 12 -34.89 49.05 24.18
CA LEU A 12 -34.30 49.31 22.84
C LEU A 12 -35.12 48.84 21.63
N THR A 13 -36.13 49.62 21.24
CA THR A 13 -36.86 49.57 19.96
C THR A 13 -36.05 49.74 18.65
N VAL A 14 -35.17 48.83 18.20
CA VAL A 14 -34.56 48.95 16.85
C VAL A 14 -35.29 48.07 15.84
N SER A 15 -36.07 48.68 14.95
CA SER A 15 -36.93 47.95 14.02
C SER A 15 -36.24 47.54 12.71
N THR A 16 -35.06 48.08 12.41
CA THR A 16 -34.33 47.77 11.16
C THR A 16 -32.87 47.43 11.44
N LYS A 17 -31.98 48.41 11.40
CA LYS A 17 -30.52 48.22 11.50
C LYS A 17 -29.92 48.99 12.67
N ALA A 18 -28.94 48.38 13.31
CA ALA A 18 -28.05 49.04 14.27
C ALA A 18 -26.63 49.04 13.70
N ARG A 19 -26.02 50.22 13.62
CA ARG A 19 -24.65 50.39 13.14
C ARG A 19 -23.71 50.66 14.30
N PHE A 20 -22.61 49.93 14.36
CA PHE A 20 -21.56 50.09 15.35
C PHE A 20 -20.28 50.55 14.66
N GLY A 21 -19.95 51.83 14.79
CA GLY A 21 -18.82 52.44 14.05
C GLY A 21 -19.07 52.48 12.53
N THR A 22 -18.00 52.52 11.74
CA THR A 22 -18.13 52.74 10.28
C THR A 22 -18.58 51.50 9.53
N TYR A 23 -17.97 50.35 9.81
CA TYR A 23 -18.05 49.15 8.97
C TYR A 23 -18.86 48.00 9.55
N TYR A 24 -19.45 48.13 10.73
CA TYR A 24 -20.14 47.01 11.39
C TYR A 24 -21.64 47.30 11.50
N ASN A 25 -22.45 46.40 10.95
CA ASN A 25 -23.90 46.47 11.02
C ASN A 25 -24.47 45.20 11.66
N PHE A 26 -25.47 45.39 12.51
CA PHE A 26 -26.45 44.39 12.87
C PHE A 26 -27.71 44.71 12.07
N ASP A 27 -28.07 43.80 11.17
CA ASP A 27 -29.12 44.04 10.18
C ASP A 27 -30.07 42.84 10.11
N TYR A 28 -31.35 43.13 9.92
CA TYR A 28 -32.38 42.14 9.71
C TYR A 28 -32.86 42.24 8.26
N ASP A 29 -32.51 41.25 7.46
CA ASP A 29 -33.04 41.13 6.09
C ASP A 29 -34.47 40.58 6.20
N GLN A 30 -35.45 41.49 6.11
CA GLN A 30 -36.87 41.17 6.21
C GLN A 30 -37.34 40.19 5.14
N ASN A 31 -36.71 40.21 3.95
CA ASN A 31 -37.10 39.35 2.83
C ASN A 31 -36.57 37.94 3.01
N ALA A 32 -35.36 37.81 3.55
CA ALA A 32 -34.76 36.50 3.82
C ALA A 32 -35.05 35.96 5.23
N ASN A 33 -35.73 36.73 6.08
CA ASN A 33 -35.97 36.46 7.51
C ASN A 33 -34.67 36.07 8.25
N ASN A 34 -33.59 36.79 7.94
CA ASN A 34 -32.26 36.48 8.46
C ASN A 34 -31.76 37.64 9.32
N LEU A 35 -31.39 37.33 10.56
CA LEU A 35 -30.68 38.24 11.44
C LEU A 35 -29.17 38.00 11.30
N GLY A 36 -28.42 39.06 11.03
CA GLY A 36 -27.00 38.93 10.71
C GLY A 36 -26.11 40.01 11.28
N TRP A 37 -24.84 39.65 11.41
CA TRP A 37 -23.73 40.56 11.69
C TRP A 37 -22.97 40.74 10.39
N TYR A 38 -22.78 41.99 9.98
CA TYR A 38 -22.23 42.34 8.68
C TYR A 38 -21.00 43.23 8.85
N TRP A 39 -19.96 42.89 8.10
CA TRP A 39 -18.69 43.60 8.04
C TRP A 39 -18.53 44.23 6.66
N ASN A 40 -18.37 45.55 6.63
CA ASN A 40 -18.30 46.39 5.43
C ASN A 40 -19.50 46.21 4.47
N ALA A 41 -20.66 45.83 4.99
CA ALA A 41 -21.87 45.60 4.19
C ALA A 41 -23.13 46.11 4.89
N TYR A 42 -24.13 46.49 4.09
CA TYR A 42 -25.49 46.81 4.54
C TYR A 42 -26.51 46.31 3.51
N PHE A 43 -27.74 46.03 3.94
CA PHE A 43 -28.84 45.77 3.03
C PHE A 43 -29.45 47.08 2.52
N ASP A 44 -29.50 47.26 1.20
CA ASP A 44 -30.22 48.34 0.54
C ASP A 44 -31.65 47.87 0.25
N GLU A 45 -32.59 48.33 1.08
CA GLU A 45 -34.02 47.98 0.98
C GLU A 45 -34.65 48.43 -0.35
N SER A 46 -34.15 49.50 -0.96
CA SER A 46 -34.68 50.03 -2.23
C SER A 46 -34.26 49.15 -3.41
N ALA A 47 -32.99 48.75 -3.42
CA ALA A 47 -32.42 47.91 -4.48
C ALA A 47 -32.56 46.40 -4.22
N VAL A 48 -33.06 46.03 -3.02
CA VAL A 48 -33.24 44.65 -2.52
C VAL A 48 -31.94 43.83 -2.68
N ASN A 49 -30.81 44.43 -2.31
CA ASN A 49 -29.51 43.78 -2.41
C ASN A 49 -28.55 44.27 -1.31
N TYR A 50 -27.47 43.51 -1.12
CA TYR A 50 -26.40 43.94 -0.22
C TYR A 50 -25.41 44.83 -0.97
N LYS A 51 -24.97 45.90 -0.31
CA LYS A 51 -23.96 46.81 -0.81
C LYS A 51 -22.82 46.99 0.18
N TYR A 52 -21.65 47.31 -0.34
CA TYR A 52 -20.48 47.72 0.40
C TYR A 52 -20.74 49.06 1.10
N ILE A 53 -20.29 49.15 2.35
CA ILE A 53 -20.16 50.45 3.00
C ILE A 53 -19.06 51.27 2.32
N SER A 54 -17.95 50.60 2.00
CA SER A 54 -16.87 51.13 1.17
C SER A 54 -16.25 50.01 0.34
N THR A 55 -16.27 50.14 -0.97
CA THR A 55 -15.65 49.20 -1.91
C THR A 55 -14.12 49.20 -1.84
N GLY A 56 -13.50 50.25 -1.28
CA GLY A 56 -12.05 50.33 -1.07
C GLY A 56 -11.57 49.84 0.30
N ALA A 57 -12.48 49.62 1.26
CA ALA A 57 -12.09 49.16 2.59
C ALA A 57 -11.64 47.69 2.57
N TRP A 58 -10.57 47.39 3.31
CA TRP A 58 -10.00 46.04 3.48
C TRP A 58 -9.75 45.29 2.16
N GLY A 59 -9.31 46.02 1.12
CA GLY A 59 -9.06 45.43 -0.20
C GLY A 59 -10.33 45.02 -0.94
N GLY A 60 -11.48 45.63 -0.64
CA GLY A 60 -12.77 45.30 -1.27
C GLY A 60 -13.43 44.08 -0.68
N THR A 61 -13.19 43.78 0.59
CA THR A 61 -13.77 42.62 1.28
C THR A 61 -14.97 43.03 2.13
N ALA A 62 -15.96 42.15 2.16
CA ALA A 62 -17.11 42.22 3.06
C ALA A 62 -17.46 40.81 3.50
N ALA A 63 -17.98 40.68 4.72
CA ALA A 63 -18.31 39.38 5.32
C ALA A 63 -19.64 39.47 6.06
N ARG A 64 -20.26 38.32 6.29
CA ARG A 64 -21.39 38.23 7.21
C ARG A 64 -21.43 36.91 7.95
N LEU A 65 -21.99 36.96 9.16
CA LEU A 65 -22.44 35.81 9.92
C LEU A 65 -23.95 35.94 10.06
N VAL A 66 -24.69 34.99 9.48
CA VAL A 66 -26.16 35.04 9.43
C VAL A 66 -26.77 33.78 10.01
N GLY A 67 -27.71 33.96 10.92
CA GLY A 67 -28.67 32.92 11.24
C GLY A 67 -29.67 32.81 10.09
N THR A 68 -29.90 31.60 9.62
CA THR A 68 -30.87 31.27 8.58
C THR A 68 -31.89 30.28 9.11
N GLY A 69 -33.05 30.16 8.45
CA GLY A 69 -34.01 29.10 8.78
C GLY A 69 -33.42 27.68 8.67
N SER A 70 -32.29 27.52 7.98
CA SER A 70 -31.59 26.26 7.78
C SER A 70 -30.36 26.03 8.68
N GLY A 71 -29.91 27.03 9.46
CA GLY A 71 -28.68 26.94 10.25
C GLY A 71 -27.88 28.25 10.33
N LEU A 72 -26.62 28.16 10.77
CA LEU A 72 -25.69 29.29 10.88
C LEU A 72 -24.74 29.33 9.68
N ARG A 73 -24.56 30.49 9.06
CA ARG A 73 -23.73 30.63 7.85
C ARG A 73 -22.73 31.77 7.95
N TYR A 74 -21.49 31.50 7.54
CA TYR A 74 -20.47 32.52 7.29
C TYR A 74 -20.23 32.66 5.79
N ASP A 75 -20.43 33.88 5.28
CA ASP A 75 -20.25 34.23 3.88
C ASP A 75 -19.20 35.33 3.71
N GLN A 76 -18.53 35.29 2.57
CA GLN A 76 -17.56 36.29 2.13
C GLN A 76 -17.93 36.79 0.74
N ALA A 77 -17.77 38.08 0.51
CA ALA A 77 -18.05 38.68 -0.79
C ALA A 77 -17.07 38.19 -1.87
N SER A 78 -17.53 38.16 -3.12
CA SER A 78 -16.72 37.78 -4.29
C SER A 78 -15.68 38.83 -4.72
N GLY A 79 -15.73 40.04 -4.18
CA GLY A 79 -14.83 41.16 -4.52
C GLY A 79 -15.53 42.52 -4.36
N GLY A 80 -14.75 43.62 -4.32
CA GLY A 80 -15.18 44.98 -3.92
C GLY A 80 -16.09 45.72 -4.89
N ILE A 81 -17.16 45.10 -5.37
CA ILE A 81 -18.09 45.66 -6.36
C ILE A 81 -19.52 45.51 -5.83
N ASP A 82 -20.31 46.58 -5.97
CA ASP A 82 -21.75 46.54 -5.69
C ASP A 82 -22.55 46.01 -6.90
N PRO A 83 -23.62 45.22 -6.70
CA PRO A 83 -24.05 44.65 -5.41
C PRO A 83 -23.17 43.47 -4.97
N ILE A 84 -23.09 43.25 -3.66
CA ILE A 84 -22.33 42.14 -3.08
C ILE A 84 -22.96 40.80 -3.50
N SER A 85 -22.14 39.93 -4.09
CA SER A 85 -22.45 38.50 -4.21
C SER A 85 -21.78 37.72 -3.08
N TRP A 86 -22.59 37.01 -2.31
CA TRP A 86 -22.15 36.25 -1.13
C TRP A 86 -21.76 34.83 -1.51
N ASN A 87 -20.53 34.44 -1.16
CA ASN A 87 -20.07 33.06 -1.28
C ASN A 87 -20.07 32.39 0.08
N ASN A 88 -20.74 31.24 0.17
CA ASN A 88 -20.66 30.42 1.36
C ASN A 88 -19.24 29.92 1.58
N ARG A 89 -18.74 30.08 2.80
CA ARG A 89 -17.43 29.55 3.23
C ARG A 89 -17.60 28.46 4.29
N LEU A 90 -18.48 28.70 5.26
CA LEU A 90 -18.80 27.76 6.32
C LEU A 90 -20.30 27.77 6.59
N PHE A 91 -20.88 26.61 6.81
CA PHE A 91 -22.28 26.43 7.16
C PHE A 91 -22.41 25.36 8.23
N ILE A 92 -23.22 25.61 9.25
CA ILE A 92 -23.66 24.61 10.22
C ILE A 92 -25.16 24.49 10.07
N ASP A 93 -25.63 23.34 9.60
CA ASP A 93 -27.06 23.11 9.43
C ASP A 93 -27.79 22.93 10.77
N SER A 94 -29.13 22.93 10.73
CA SER A 94 -29.98 22.70 11.91
C SER A 94 -29.81 21.32 12.55
N SER A 95 -29.18 20.36 11.86
CA SER A 95 -28.85 19.02 12.35
C SER A 95 -27.41 18.92 12.89
N GLY A 96 -26.67 20.04 12.93
CA GLY A 96 -25.29 20.12 13.42
C GLY A 96 -24.23 19.58 12.45
N ASN A 97 -24.52 19.45 11.16
CA ASN A 97 -23.52 19.08 10.16
C ASN A 97 -22.76 20.34 9.69
N LEU A 98 -21.43 20.23 9.61
CA LEU A 98 -20.54 21.29 9.17
C LEU A 98 -20.24 21.14 7.66
N GLY A 99 -20.65 22.13 6.88
CA GLY A 99 -20.29 22.30 5.48
C GLY A 99 -19.18 23.33 5.30
N ILE A 100 -18.16 23.00 4.52
CA ILE A 100 -17.14 23.92 4.01
C ILE A 100 -17.35 24.06 2.50
N SER A 101 -17.60 25.30 2.07
CA SER A 101 -18.02 25.64 0.68
C SER A 101 -19.28 24.91 0.20
N THR A 102 -20.15 24.49 1.13
CA THR A 102 -21.46 23.90 0.84
C THR A 102 -22.46 24.23 1.93
N THR A 103 -23.71 24.45 1.55
CA THR A 103 -24.84 24.62 2.45
C THR A 103 -25.71 23.37 2.55
N THR A 104 -25.29 22.26 1.94
CA THR A 104 -26.01 20.98 1.93
C THR A 104 -25.07 19.83 2.30
N PRO A 105 -24.50 19.84 3.51
CA PRO A 105 -23.55 18.80 3.94
C PRO A 105 -24.25 17.43 4.02
N ALA A 106 -23.76 16.45 3.24
CA ALA A 106 -24.27 15.08 3.25
C ALA A 106 -23.75 14.24 4.45
N TYR A 107 -22.72 14.72 5.13
CA TYR A 107 -22.08 14.07 6.27
C TYR A 107 -21.84 15.09 7.39
N LYS A 108 -21.50 14.61 8.60
CA LYS A 108 -21.21 15.47 9.76
C LYS A 108 -20.16 16.55 9.48
N LEU A 109 -19.18 16.23 8.64
CA LEU A 109 -18.30 17.19 8.00
C LEU A 109 -18.33 16.93 6.49
N ALA A 110 -18.70 17.94 5.71
CA ALA A 110 -18.63 17.91 4.25
C ALA A 110 -17.76 19.06 3.75
N VAL A 111 -16.77 18.74 2.93
CA VAL A 111 -15.88 19.72 2.29
C VAL A 111 -16.04 19.59 0.79
N VAL A 112 -16.53 20.63 0.13
CA VAL A 112 -16.52 20.72 -1.33
C VAL A 112 -15.24 21.44 -1.75
N GLY A 113 -14.19 20.65 -2.01
CA GLY A 113 -12.85 21.13 -2.34
C GLY A 113 -11.75 20.18 -1.85
N THR A 114 -10.51 20.68 -1.77
CA THR A 114 -9.35 19.91 -1.33
C THR A 114 -9.13 20.06 0.18
N GLY A 115 -8.91 18.94 0.88
CA GLY A 115 -8.44 18.93 2.26
C GLY A 115 -6.91 18.89 2.33
N TYR A 116 -6.30 19.75 3.14
CA TYR A 116 -4.87 19.72 3.44
C TYR A 116 -4.66 19.56 4.94
N PHE A 117 -3.94 18.51 5.34
CA PHE A 117 -3.54 18.27 6.72
C PHE A 117 -2.02 18.40 6.77
N SER A 118 -1.51 19.39 7.51
CA SER A 118 -0.07 19.66 7.61
C SER A 118 0.70 18.66 8.48
N ASN A 119 -0.02 17.73 9.10
CA ASN A 119 0.46 16.71 10.02
C ASN A 119 -0.25 15.39 9.70
N GLN A 120 -0.10 14.38 10.57
CA GLN A 120 -0.75 13.09 10.42
C GLN A 120 -2.30 13.19 10.43
N LEU A 121 -2.93 12.54 9.45
CA LEU A 121 -4.35 12.20 9.47
C LEU A 121 -4.51 10.79 10.06
N THR A 122 -5.24 10.67 11.16
CA THR A 122 -5.58 9.37 11.77
C THR A 122 -7.07 9.11 11.60
N LEU A 123 -7.42 7.93 11.10
CA LEU A 123 -8.80 7.49 10.90
C LEU A 123 -9.10 6.33 11.84
N GLY A 124 -10.23 6.39 12.56
CA GLY A 124 -10.69 5.30 13.43
C GLY A 124 -11.42 4.18 12.68
N ALA A 125 -11.54 4.30 11.36
CA ALA A 125 -12.27 3.39 10.48
C ALA A 125 -11.64 3.39 9.07
N ASN A 126 -12.34 2.84 8.08
CA ASN A 126 -11.87 2.72 6.71
C ASN A 126 -11.73 4.08 6.01
N LEU A 127 -10.73 4.18 5.12
CA LEU A 127 -10.64 5.25 4.14
C LEU A 127 -11.34 4.81 2.84
N ASN A 128 -12.49 5.38 2.55
CA ASN A 128 -13.19 5.15 1.28
C ASN A 128 -12.83 6.27 0.30
N LEU A 129 -12.16 5.91 -0.81
CA LEU A 129 -11.86 6.81 -1.91
C LEU A 129 -12.75 6.41 -3.10
N GLY A 130 -13.20 7.40 -3.89
CA GLY A 130 -13.86 7.13 -5.17
C GLY A 130 -12.90 6.49 -6.19
N ALA A 131 -13.17 6.64 -7.48
CA ALA A 131 -12.31 6.15 -8.57
C ALA A 131 -10.99 6.95 -8.72
N ASN A 132 -10.27 7.16 -7.61
CA ASN A 132 -9.05 7.94 -7.50
C ASN A 132 -7.90 7.05 -7.01
N SER A 133 -6.68 7.42 -7.37
CA SER A 133 -5.47 6.75 -6.91
C SER A 133 -5.08 7.15 -5.48
N ILE A 134 -4.37 6.26 -4.79
CA ILE A 134 -3.64 6.58 -3.56
C ILE A 134 -2.18 6.84 -3.96
N SER A 135 -1.71 8.07 -3.79
CA SER A 135 -0.28 8.39 -3.86
C SER A 135 0.29 8.48 -2.45
N MET A 136 1.37 7.75 -2.20
CA MET A 136 2.06 7.76 -0.90
C MET A 136 3.31 8.64 -0.89
N SER A 137 3.68 9.24 -2.03
CA SER A 137 4.86 10.11 -2.16
C SER A 137 6.15 9.51 -1.56
N GLY A 138 6.35 8.19 -1.77
CA GLY A 138 7.49 7.44 -1.22
C GLY A 138 7.27 6.85 0.19
N GLY A 139 6.11 7.07 0.80
CA GLY A 139 5.70 6.42 2.05
C GLY A 139 5.33 4.94 1.86
N ASN A 140 5.31 4.20 2.98
CA ASN A 140 5.03 2.77 3.02
C ASN A 140 3.58 2.46 3.37
N ILE A 141 3.02 1.40 2.78
CA ILE A 141 1.80 0.75 3.26
C ILE A 141 2.19 -0.23 4.37
N GLY A 142 2.13 0.23 5.64
CA GLY A 142 2.46 -0.58 6.82
C GLY A 142 1.22 -1.17 7.49
N ASN A 143 1.42 -2.27 8.24
CA ASN A 143 0.39 -2.93 9.06
C ASN A 143 -0.87 -3.36 8.28
N VAL A 144 -0.71 -3.68 6.99
CA VAL A 144 -1.79 -4.24 6.17
C VAL A 144 -1.69 -5.76 6.20
N GLY A 145 -2.80 -6.43 6.54
CA GLY A 145 -2.88 -7.89 6.52
C GLY A 145 -2.84 -8.45 5.10
N LYS A 146 -3.69 -7.94 4.19
CA LYS A 146 -3.72 -8.33 2.78
C LYS A 146 -3.94 -7.12 1.89
N LEU A 147 -3.18 -7.04 0.81
CA LEU A 147 -3.42 -6.10 -0.28
C LEU A 147 -4.18 -6.83 -1.39
N THR A 148 -5.43 -6.42 -1.64
CA THR A 148 -6.25 -6.95 -2.73
C THR A 148 -6.27 -5.93 -3.85
N VAL A 149 -5.84 -6.34 -5.04
CA VAL A 149 -5.66 -5.47 -6.23
C VAL A 149 -6.02 -6.24 -7.49
N THR A 150 -6.46 -5.53 -8.52
CA THR A 150 -6.77 -6.13 -9.83
C THR A 150 -5.50 -6.50 -10.59
N SER A 151 -4.46 -5.67 -10.51
CA SER A 151 -3.15 -5.90 -11.12
C SER A 151 -2.03 -5.39 -10.22
N ILE A 152 -0.86 -6.01 -10.33
CA ILE A 152 0.40 -5.51 -9.77
C ILE A 152 1.39 -5.47 -10.94
N ASP A 153 1.69 -4.26 -11.39
CA ASP A 153 2.47 -4.03 -12.60
C ASP A 153 3.47 -2.88 -12.43
N PRO A 154 4.78 -3.17 -12.36
CA PRO A 154 5.78 -2.16 -12.62
C PRO A 154 5.61 -1.63 -14.05
N LEU A 155 5.61 -0.31 -14.19
CA LEU A 155 5.57 0.36 -15.48
C LEU A 155 6.97 0.85 -15.84
N TYR A 156 7.52 0.35 -16.93
CA TYR A 156 8.78 0.81 -17.49
C TYR A 156 8.52 1.80 -18.61
N GLU A 157 9.32 2.86 -18.69
CA GLU A 157 9.29 3.80 -19.81
C GLU A 157 10.59 3.66 -20.62
N ILE A 158 10.47 3.25 -21.89
CA ILE A 158 11.60 3.02 -22.79
C ILE A 158 11.34 3.82 -24.05
N GLY A 159 12.18 4.82 -24.34
CA GLY A 159 12.00 5.68 -25.51
C GLY A 159 10.70 6.50 -25.51
N GLY A 160 10.13 6.80 -24.33
CA GLY A 160 8.85 7.50 -24.19
C GLY A 160 7.61 6.60 -24.29
N GLU A 161 7.78 5.32 -24.56
CA GLU A 161 6.71 4.32 -24.54
C GLU A 161 6.66 3.58 -23.20
N LYS A 162 5.44 3.29 -22.75
CA LYS A 162 5.19 2.65 -21.45
C LYS A 162 4.90 1.16 -21.63
N TYR A 163 5.59 0.33 -20.87
CA TYR A 163 5.52 -1.13 -20.89
C TYR A 163 5.20 -1.63 -19.48
N ALA A 164 4.04 -2.25 -19.31
CA ALA A 164 3.70 -2.92 -18.06
C ALA A 164 4.37 -4.29 -18.01
N THR A 165 5.04 -4.61 -16.90
CA THR A 165 5.35 -5.99 -16.56
C THR A 165 4.34 -6.49 -15.55
N TYR A 166 4.02 -7.77 -15.58
CA TYR A 166 3.10 -8.37 -14.62
C TYR A 166 3.90 -9.30 -13.72
N VAL A 167 3.66 -9.20 -12.42
CA VAL A 167 4.21 -10.19 -11.47
C VAL A 167 3.56 -11.55 -11.73
N SER A 168 4.28 -12.63 -11.41
CA SER A 168 3.75 -13.99 -11.54
C SER A 168 2.59 -14.20 -10.56
N ASP A 169 1.50 -14.79 -11.04
CA ASP A 169 0.42 -15.27 -10.18
C ASP A 169 0.76 -16.68 -9.67
N THR A 170 0.59 -16.89 -8.37
CA THR A 170 0.99 -18.14 -7.69
C THR A 170 -0.12 -18.61 -6.76
N ILE A 171 -0.33 -19.93 -6.74
CA ILE A 171 -1.23 -20.56 -5.77
C ILE A 171 -0.42 -20.94 -4.52
N GLY A 172 -0.88 -20.45 -3.37
CA GLY A 172 -0.21 -20.61 -2.08
C GLY A 172 0.93 -19.62 -1.84
N TYR A 173 1.30 -19.42 -0.58
CA TYR A 173 2.35 -18.48 -0.19
C TYR A 173 3.73 -19.16 -0.28
N LYS A 174 4.54 -18.73 -1.25
CA LYS A 174 5.86 -19.33 -1.55
C LYS A 174 6.99 -18.30 -1.46
N VAL A 175 8.20 -18.81 -1.30
CA VAL A 175 9.45 -18.07 -1.43
C VAL A 175 10.23 -18.68 -2.59
N GLU A 176 10.80 -17.81 -3.42
CA GLU A 176 11.58 -18.18 -4.59
C GLU A 176 13.01 -17.63 -4.47
N SER A 177 14.00 -18.42 -4.89
CA SER A 177 15.40 -18.01 -4.94
C SER A 177 16.05 -18.52 -6.21
N PHE A 178 16.75 -17.63 -6.91
CA PHE A 178 17.43 -17.91 -8.17
C PHE A 178 18.93 -17.76 -8.00
N GLY A 179 19.70 -18.58 -8.72
CA GLY A 179 21.14 -18.41 -8.77
C GLY A 179 21.81 -19.25 -9.84
N LYS A 180 23.13 -19.22 -9.84
CA LYS A 180 23.98 -20.05 -10.70
C LYS A 180 25.00 -20.82 -9.86
N GLY A 181 25.38 -21.99 -10.34
CA GLY A 181 26.46 -22.81 -9.77
C GLY A 181 27.37 -23.33 -10.86
N LYS A 182 28.54 -23.83 -10.46
CA LYS A 182 29.45 -24.54 -11.35
C LYS A 182 29.72 -25.92 -10.76
N LEU A 183 29.42 -26.97 -11.53
CA LEU A 183 29.74 -28.33 -11.14
C LEU A 183 31.25 -28.56 -11.20
N VAL A 184 31.82 -29.06 -10.11
CA VAL A 184 33.25 -29.45 -10.06
C VAL A 184 33.36 -30.95 -9.80
N LYS A 185 34.44 -31.56 -10.28
CA LYS A 185 34.69 -32.99 -10.11
C LYS A 185 34.62 -33.37 -8.62
N SER A 186 33.73 -34.28 -8.26
CA SER A 186 33.50 -34.68 -6.87
C SER A 186 34.57 -35.65 -6.40
N GLU A 187 35.12 -35.42 -5.20
CA GLU A 187 35.99 -36.38 -4.51
C GLU A 187 35.18 -37.42 -3.71
N ILE A 188 33.84 -37.34 -3.74
CA ILE A 188 32.95 -38.16 -2.92
C ILE A 188 32.78 -39.55 -3.58
N ARG A 189 33.44 -40.56 -3.00
CA ARG A 189 33.27 -41.98 -3.37
C ARG A 189 31.84 -42.46 -3.13
N ASN A 190 31.32 -43.27 -4.04
CA ASN A 190 30.01 -43.91 -3.95
C ASN A 190 29.98 -44.85 -2.71
N PRO A 191 29.05 -44.72 -1.74
CA PRO A 191 29.06 -45.56 -0.52
C PRO A 191 28.61 -47.02 -0.71
N LYS A 192 28.21 -47.42 -1.92
CA LYS A 192 27.69 -48.78 -2.18
C LYS A 192 28.76 -49.69 -2.78
N SER A 193 29.80 -50.02 -2.01
CA SER A 193 30.66 -51.19 -2.30
C SER A 193 31.42 -51.63 -1.05
N GLU A 194 30.68 -52.00 0.01
CA GLU A 194 31.23 -52.87 1.06
C GLU A 194 30.51 -54.23 0.99
N THR A 195 30.85 -55.03 -0.02
CA THR A 195 30.55 -56.46 -0.02
C THR A 195 31.65 -57.18 0.76
N ASN A 196 31.32 -57.56 1.99
CA ASN A 196 32.15 -58.37 2.88
C ASN A 196 32.72 -59.60 2.16
N SER A 197 34.03 -59.62 1.94
CA SER A 197 34.77 -60.77 1.41
C SER A 197 35.72 -61.29 2.48
N ASN A 198 35.19 -61.90 3.54
CA ASN A 198 35.98 -62.71 4.46
C ASN A 198 35.68 -64.19 4.23
N VAL A 199 36.35 -64.77 3.24
CA VAL A 199 36.63 -66.21 3.20
C VAL A 199 38.11 -66.36 2.88
N GLN A 200 38.91 -66.61 3.92
CA GLN A 200 40.28 -67.07 3.75
C GLN A 200 40.24 -68.52 3.26
N ASN A 201 40.93 -68.81 2.17
CA ASN A 201 41.50 -70.14 1.95
C ASN A 201 42.90 -70.01 1.33
N PRO A 202 43.95 -70.59 1.92
CA PRO A 202 45.31 -70.38 1.48
C PRO A 202 45.72 -71.39 0.41
N LYS A 203 46.57 -70.91 -0.51
CA LYS A 203 47.32 -71.62 -1.58
C LYS A 203 46.70 -71.52 -2.96
N GLN A 204 47.19 -70.55 -3.74
CA GLN A 204 47.68 -70.80 -5.09
C GLN A 204 48.62 -69.68 -5.53
N THR A 205 49.79 -70.08 -5.99
CA THR A 205 50.84 -69.26 -6.59
C THR A 205 50.41 -68.88 -8.01
N GLY A 206 50.07 -67.60 -8.23
CA GLY A 206 49.79 -67.03 -9.54
C GLY A 206 49.49 -65.54 -9.40
N LEU A 207 50.18 -64.70 -10.15
CA LEU A 207 49.78 -63.31 -10.36
C LEU A 207 48.55 -63.31 -11.27
N GLU A 208 47.36 -63.44 -10.70
CA GLU A 208 46.11 -63.17 -11.41
C GLU A 208 45.74 -61.70 -11.22
N PHE A 209 45.95 -60.89 -12.26
CA PHE A 209 45.28 -59.61 -12.39
C PHE A 209 43.85 -59.89 -12.87
N SER A 210 42.91 -60.08 -11.93
CA SER A 210 41.49 -60.07 -12.26
C SER A 210 41.04 -58.63 -12.47
N ALA A 211 40.79 -58.25 -13.72
CA ALA A 211 40.20 -56.97 -14.12
C ALA A 211 38.68 -56.88 -13.78
N SER A 212 38.21 -57.60 -12.75
CA SER A 212 36.77 -57.74 -12.47
C SER A 212 36.19 -56.74 -11.47
N ASN A 213 36.99 -55.86 -10.86
CA ASN A 213 36.50 -54.94 -9.82
C ASN A 213 36.69 -53.45 -10.14
N LEU A 214 36.98 -53.10 -11.40
CA LEU A 214 36.97 -51.71 -11.85
C LEU A 214 35.58 -51.37 -12.39
N GLU A 215 34.64 -51.18 -11.47
CA GLU A 215 33.44 -50.40 -11.76
C GLU A 215 33.93 -48.95 -11.93
N PHE A 216 34.16 -48.53 -13.18
CA PHE A 216 34.43 -47.14 -13.49
C PHE A 216 33.15 -46.35 -13.23
N ALA A 217 32.94 -45.96 -11.98
CA ALA A 217 32.01 -44.87 -11.68
C ALA A 217 32.53 -43.66 -12.44
N GLU A 218 31.81 -43.27 -13.50
CA GLU A 218 31.97 -41.98 -14.16
C GLU A 218 32.24 -40.90 -13.10
N PRO A 219 33.20 -39.99 -13.32
CA PRO A 219 33.50 -38.96 -12.34
C PRO A 219 32.24 -38.13 -12.09
N LEU A 220 31.63 -38.32 -10.92
CA LEU A 220 30.48 -37.53 -10.51
C LEU A 220 30.93 -36.09 -10.33
N TYR A 221 30.28 -35.14 -10.98
CA TYR A 221 30.48 -33.72 -10.71
C TYR A 221 29.41 -33.24 -9.74
N SER A 222 29.77 -32.33 -8.83
CA SER A 222 28.84 -31.85 -7.80
C SER A 222 29.01 -30.37 -7.47
N TYR A 223 27.91 -29.77 -7.03
CA TYR A 223 27.86 -28.46 -6.39
C TYR A 223 26.98 -28.58 -5.15
N ILE A 224 27.47 -28.09 -4.01
CA ILE A 224 26.78 -28.22 -2.73
C ILE A 224 26.34 -26.84 -2.28
N ILE A 225 25.02 -26.65 -2.15
CA ILE A 225 24.44 -25.55 -1.39
C ILE A 225 24.36 -26.03 0.06
N ASP A 226 25.25 -25.52 0.92
CA ASP A 226 25.28 -25.83 2.35
C ASP A 226 24.71 -24.66 3.14
N PHE A 227 23.43 -24.74 3.51
CA PHE A 227 22.73 -23.66 4.21
C PHE A 227 23.30 -23.39 5.62
N SER A 228 24.16 -24.27 6.16
CA SER A 228 24.89 -24.00 7.41
C SER A 228 26.09 -23.06 7.21
N LYS A 229 26.55 -22.88 5.96
CA LYS A 229 27.75 -22.12 5.59
C LYS A 229 27.48 -20.92 4.69
N VAL A 230 26.26 -20.76 4.17
CA VAL A 230 25.90 -19.59 3.35
C VAL A 230 26.09 -18.29 4.13
N GLU A 231 26.53 -17.25 3.45
CA GLU A 231 26.76 -15.93 4.05
C GLU A 231 25.45 -15.36 4.60
N ARG A 232 25.46 -14.88 5.84
CA ARG A 232 24.31 -14.24 6.48
C ARG A 232 23.86 -13.02 5.66
N GLY A 233 22.60 -12.98 5.29
CA GLY A 233 22.02 -11.92 4.45
C GLY A 233 22.06 -12.19 2.95
N SER A 234 22.72 -13.25 2.50
CA SER A 234 22.66 -13.69 1.09
C SER A 234 21.26 -14.21 0.71
N ASN A 235 20.96 -14.25 -0.60
CA ASN A 235 19.69 -14.77 -1.11
C ASN A 235 19.41 -16.20 -0.63
N LEU A 236 20.42 -17.07 -0.59
CA LEU A 236 20.28 -18.45 -0.10
C LEU A 236 20.06 -18.51 1.41
N TRP A 237 20.74 -17.65 2.17
CA TRP A 237 20.50 -17.55 3.61
C TRP A 237 19.06 -17.09 3.89
N LEU A 238 18.59 -16.04 3.20
CA LEU A 238 17.25 -15.50 3.39
C LEU A 238 16.17 -16.50 2.96
N PHE A 239 16.36 -17.18 1.81
CA PHE A 239 15.51 -18.28 1.40
C PHE A 239 15.38 -19.32 2.52
N TRP A 240 16.50 -19.78 3.07
CA TRP A 240 16.51 -20.74 4.18
C TRP A 240 15.81 -20.24 5.45
N GLN A 241 15.94 -18.95 5.78
CA GLN A 241 15.28 -18.37 6.96
C GLN A 241 13.76 -18.23 6.79
N THR A 242 13.25 -18.19 5.55
CA THR A 242 11.89 -17.72 5.28
C THR A 242 10.93 -18.83 4.87
N ILE A 243 11.41 -20.04 4.64
CA ILE A 243 10.59 -21.20 4.23
C ILE A 243 10.06 -22.00 5.43
N SER A 244 8.94 -22.69 5.25
CA SER A 244 8.40 -23.62 6.25
C SER A 244 9.29 -24.84 6.37
N GLU A 245 9.58 -25.22 7.61
CA GLU A 245 10.33 -26.43 7.97
C GLU A 245 11.58 -26.69 7.11
N GLY A 246 12.49 -25.71 7.03
CA GLY A 246 13.80 -25.91 6.43
C GLY A 246 14.51 -27.19 6.92
N GLN A 247 14.18 -27.73 8.09
CA GLN A 247 14.80 -28.96 8.61
C GLN A 247 14.54 -30.23 7.82
N ASN A 248 13.38 -30.41 7.17
CA ASN A 248 13.05 -31.65 6.46
C ASN A 248 13.27 -31.52 4.93
N MET A 249 13.30 -30.28 4.41
CA MET A 249 13.48 -29.97 2.99
C MET A 249 12.44 -30.61 2.04
N GLU A 250 11.42 -31.29 2.55
CA GLU A 250 10.48 -32.11 1.75
C GLU A 250 9.72 -31.29 0.70
N ASP A 251 9.37 -30.04 1.02
CA ASP A 251 8.63 -29.14 0.12
C ASP A 251 9.54 -28.27 -0.76
N VAL A 252 10.86 -28.48 -0.72
CA VAL A 252 11.81 -27.74 -1.57
C VAL A 252 11.81 -28.32 -2.98
N SER A 253 11.28 -27.54 -3.91
CA SER A 253 11.35 -27.81 -5.34
C SER A 253 12.60 -27.15 -5.94
N VAL A 254 13.35 -27.91 -6.74
CA VAL A 254 14.57 -27.43 -7.40
C VAL A 254 14.42 -27.62 -8.91
N VAL A 255 14.49 -26.54 -9.66
CA VAL A 255 14.61 -26.56 -11.12
C VAL A 255 16.06 -26.26 -11.49
N LEU A 256 16.65 -27.09 -12.34
CA LEU A 256 18.05 -26.98 -12.78
C LEU A 256 18.11 -26.90 -14.30
N THR A 257 18.92 -25.97 -14.81
CA THR A 257 19.14 -25.83 -16.26
C THR A 257 20.63 -25.63 -16.53
N PRO A 258 21.30 -26.52 -17.29
CA PRO A 258 22.69 -26.32 -17.69
C PRO A 258 22.82 -25.14 -18.66
N GLU A 259 23.96 -24.46 -18.62
CA GLU A 259 24.28 -23.31 -19.48
C GLU A 259 25.31 -23.71 -20.54
N GLY A 260 25.05 -23.33 -21.79
CA GLY A 260 25.94 -23.60 -22.92
C GLY A 260 25.75 -24.99 -23.53
N ASP A 261 26.23 -26.03 -22.85
CA ASP A 261 26.19 -27.40 -23.36
C ASP A 261 25.16 -28.27 -22.63
N GLU A 262 24.61 -29.27 -23.33
CA GLU A 262 23.76 -30.30 -22.73
C GLU A 262 24.51 -31.05 -21.63
N ALA A 263 23.92 -31.14 -20.44
CA ALA A 263 24.43 -31.88 -19.30
C ALA A 263 23.27 -32.46 -18.51
N SER A 264 23.41 -33.70 -18.03
CA SER A 264 22.41 -34.31 -17.16
C SER A 264 22.58 -33.78 -15.74
N LEU A 265 21.56 -33.11 -15.21
CA LEU A 265 21.57 -32.56 -13.85
C LEU A 265 20.49 -33.19 -12.99
N TRP A 266 20.81 -33.49 -11.73
CA TRP A 266 19.84 -33.88 -10.71
C TRP A 266 20.24 -33.34 -9.35
N TYR A 267 19.34 -33.40 -8.38
CA TYR A 267 19.62 -32.96 -7.02
C TYR A 267 19.29 -34.05 -6.00
N VAL A 268 19.98 -33.98 -4.87
CA VAL A 268 19.71 -34.77 -3.67
C VAL A 268 19.55 -33.79 -2.51
N LEU A 269 18.43 -33.88 -1.82
CA LEU A 269 18.21 -33.15 -0.58
C LEU A 269 18.83 -33.94 0.56
N ASN A 270 19.63 -33.28 1.40
CA ASN A 270 20.22 -33.85 2.60
C ASN A 270 19.79 -33.00 3.81
N PRO A 271 18.62 -33.29 4.40
CA PRO A 271 18.05 -32.49 5.47
C PRO A 271 18.92 -32.48 6.74
N ALA A 272 19.53 -33.62 7.07
CA ALA A 272 20.40 -33.79 8.24
C ALA A 272 21.61 -32.84 8.23
N SER A 273 22.16 -32.54 7.05
CA SER A 273 23.26 -31.58 6.87
C SER A 273 22.82 -30.24 6.32
N ARG A 274 21.52 -30.01 6.10
CA ARG A 274 20.96 -28.78 5.50
C ARG A 274 21.58 -28.46 4.15
N GLN A 275 21.67 -29.47 3.30
CA GLN A 275 22.36 -29.38 2.02
C GLN A 275 21.45 -29.73 0.84
N ILE A 276 21.56 -28.96 -0.24
CA ILE A 276 21.14 -29.41 -1.57
C ILE A 276 22.41 -29.79 -2.33
N ILE A 277 22.51 -31.06 -2.69
CA ILE A 277 23.64 -31.61 -3.44
C ILE A 277 23.19 -31.73 -4.88
N ILE A 278 23.66 -30.83 -5.73
CA ILE A 278 23.41 -30.87 -7.17
C ILE A 278 24.52 -31.70 -7.81
N ARG A 279 24.15 -32.60 -8.71
CA ARG A 279 25.04 -33.54 -9.37
C ARG A 279 24.88 -33.46 -10.88
N GLY A 280 25.93 -33.84 -11.58
CA GLY A 280 25.88 -34.00 -13.03
C GLY A 280 26.96 -34.91 -13.58
N ASP A 281 26.87 -35.14 -14.88
CA ASP A 281 27.74 -35.99 -15.67
C ASP A 281 29.04 -35.30 -16.12
N LYS A 282 29.11 -33.96 -16.09
CA LYS A 282 30.32 -33.18 -16.44
C LYS A 282 30.46 -31.86 -15.69
N ASP A 283 31.62 -31.21 -15.83
CA ASP A 283 31.80 -29.81 -15.44
C ASP A 283 30.92 -28.94 -16.34
N VAL A 284 30.00 -28.20 -15.72
CA VAL A 284 29.08 -27.30 -16.40
C VAL A 284 28.66 -26.18 -15.45
N VAL A 285 28.47 -24.98 -16.00
CA VAL A 285 27.76 -23.91 -15.30
C VAL A 285 26.27 -24.16 -15.45
N PHE A 286 25.50 -23.99 -14.39
CA PHE A 286 24.06 -24.18 -14.42
C PHE A 286 23.35 -23.08 -13.67
N SER A 287 22.08 -22.86 -14.01
CA SER A 287 21.16 -22.04 -13.23
C SER A 287 20.25 -22.92 -12.39
N TYR A 288 19.86 -22.41 -11.23
CA TYR A 288 18.88 -23.05 -10.37
C TYR A 288 17.77 -22.08 -9.98
N HIS A 289 16.58 -22.63 -9.77
CA HIS A 289 15.44 -21.98 -9.16
C HIS A 289 14.94 -22.86 -8.00
N LEU A 290 14.99 -22.30 -6.79
CA LEU A 290 14.49 -22.93 -5.57
C LEU A 290 13.13 -22.34 -5.23
N VAL A 291 12.16 -23.20 -4.95
CA VAL A 291 10.82 -22.81 -4.51
C VAL A 291 10.44 -23.63 -3.29
N ALA A 292 9.91 -22.98 -2.27
CA ALA A 292 9.32 -23.67 -1.12
C ALA A 292 8.20 -22.81 -0.47
N PRO A 293 7.25 -23.41 0.26
CA PRO A 293 6.27 -22.65 1.02
C PRO A 293 6.94 -21.75 2.06
N ARG A 294 6.36 -20.57 2.30
CA ARG A 294 6.86 -19.63 3.33
C ARG A 294 6.60 -20.20 4.74
N HIS A 295 7.39 -19.79 5.72
CA HIS A 295 7.32 -20.26 7.11
C HIS A 295 5.95 -20.17 7.77
N ASP A 296 5.08 -19.26 7.33
CA ASP A 296 3.72 -19.07 7.82
C ASP A 296 2.65 -19.43 6.78
N ALA A 297 3.00 -20.09 5.67
CA ALA A 297 2.09 -20.36 4.56
C ALA A 297 0.80 -21.08 4.98
N ALA A 298 0.86 -21.93 6.01
CA ALA A 298 -0.32 -22.61 6.56
C ALA A 298 -1.37 -21.64 7.17
N SER A 299 -0.97 -20.42 7.53
CA SER A 299 -1.87 -19.36 8.01
C SER A 299 -2.63 -18.67 6.86
N TRP A 300 -2.29 -19.00 5.61
CA TRP A 300 -2.82 -18.38 4.40
C TRP A 300 -3.41 -19.45 3.45
N PRO A 301 -4.53 -20.08 3.81
CA PRO A 301 -5.16 -21.08 2.95
C PRO A 301 -5.72 -20.48 1.66
N ASN A 302 -5.96 -21.32 0.65
CA ASN A 302 -6.52 -20.89 -0.63
C ASN A 302 -7.98 -20.40 -0.52
N VAL A 303 -8.68 -20.81 0.53
CA VAL A 303 -10.03 -20.31 0.86
C VAL A 303 -9.88 -19.05 1.71
N SER A 304 -10.56 -17.97 1.33
CA SER A 304 -10.47 -16.68 2.02
C SER A 304 -11.80 -16.34 2.70
N ASP A 305 -11.73 -15.92 3.97
CA ASP A 305 -12.87 -15.39 4.73
C ASP A 305 -13.13 -13.88 4.44
N SER A 306 -12.53 -13.35 3.38
CA SER A 306 -12.65 -11.96 2.98
C SER A 306 -14.08 -11.60 2.62
N GLN A 307 -14.55 -10.45 3.10
CA GLN A 307 -15.84 -9.87 2.71
C GLN A 307 -15.78 -9.15 1.35
N TYR A 308 -14.58 -9.00 0.76
CA TYR A 308 -14.40 -8.36 -0.55
C TYR A 308 -14.62 -9.36 -1.69
N GLU A 309 -15.39 -8.96 -2.70
CA GLU A 309 -15.58 -9.72 -3.93
C GLU A 309 -14.29 -9.73 -4.77
N GLY A 310 -13.88 -10.91 -5.21
CA GLY A 310 -12.81 -11.09 -6.20
C GLY A 310 -13.34 -11.15 -7.63
N THR A 311 -12.44 -11.33 -8.59
CA THR A 311 -12.82 -11.64 -9.98
C THR A 311 -13.54 -12.99 -10.02
N VAL A 312 -14.79 -12.99 -10.46
CA VAL A 312 -15.59 -14.22 -10.59
C VAL A 312 -15.14 -14.98 -11.84
N LEU A 313 -14.64 -16.19 -11.65
CA LEU A 313 -14.35 -17.14 -12.70
C LEU A 313 -15.47 -18.18 -12.75
N PRO A 314 -16.07 -18.48 -13.91
CA PRO A 314 -17.00 -19.59 -14.01
C PRO A 314 -16.26 -20.91 -13.77
N GLU A 315 -16.89 -21.82 -13.02
CA GLU A 315 -16.40 -23.20 -12.91
C GLU A 315 -16.41 -23.85 -14.30
N LYS A 316 -15.32 -24.53 -14.65
CA LYS A 316 -15.15 -25.15 -15.98
C LYS A 316 -15.86 -26.50 -16.09
#